data_AF-A0A1W1C990-F1
#
_entry.id   AF-A0A1W1C990-F1
#
_cell.length_a   1.000
_cell.length_b   1.000
_cell.length_c   1.000
_cell.angle_alpha   90.00
_cell.angle_beta   90.00
_cell.angle_gamma   90.00
#
_symmetry.space_group_name_H-M   'P 1'
#
loop_
_entity.id
_entity.type
_entity.pdbx_description
1 polymer ?
#
loop_
_entity_poly.entity_id
_entity_poly.type
_entity_poly.pdbx_seq_one_letter_code
_entity_poly.pdbx_strand_id
1 'polypeptide(L)'
;MQHRLNIRVFFFNAKTDYLPYYKNFTMTLNEDDRIQTMLGEIKKQNKDFAYPSEKLILKLNDLVVDGNETIGNVVKKLGTSLQVDPVLSYRSNHCLIINDEDFMKSYTLLAPYATEDDEAYYKSLYATHYASETFRFSHDYIGDAVLLLAHRMIENGSEYKEDILQAVSDPYDGLAACEYENNLFHAEDHTAAIEALNSMISHPNTSSFLDKMATKLSKKALCYFNKKSLEGVHIACYAGYTGILGHVHEKIIENHAKVIRFSREGKGCGRSLIGKQDNLAYLKAATTLLGALDAGAELLVVADIDDLAMFKKHFASIQKRIGREIPLPLISYETFLDLCEQSIETATV
;
A
#
# COMPACT_ATOMS: atom_id res chain seq x y z
N MET A 1 -16.86 -0.71 26.83
CA MET A 1 -16.53 -2.16 26.91
C MET A 1 -15.05 -2.35 27.28
N GLN A 2 -14.57 -3.56 27.60
CA GLN A 2 -13.14 -3.85 27.78
C GLN A 2 -12.66 -4.83 26.71
N HIS A 3 -11.44 -4.62 26.21
CA HIS A 3 -10.81 -5.44 25.19
C HIS A 3 -9.46 -5.98 25.69
N ARG A 4 -9.28 -7.30 25.61
CA ARG A 4 -7.98 -7.94 25.81
C ARG A 4 -7.23 -7.96 24.47
N LEU A 5 -6.09 -7.27 24.42
CA LEU A 5 -5.28 -7.12 23.22
C LEU A 5 -4.03 -8.00 23.27
N ASN A 6 -3.68 -8.59 22.13
CA ASN A 6 -2.40 -9.24 21.89
C ASN A 6 -1.59 -8.35 20.94
N ILE A 7 -0.50 -7.77 21.43
CA ILE A 7 0.20 -6.70 20.74
C ILE A 7 1.62 -7.12 20.44
N ARG A 8 2.02 -7.07 19.18
CA ARG A 8 3.40 -7.28 18.70
C ARG A 8 4.01 -5.93 18.34
N VAL A 9 5.02 -5.49 19.06
CA VAL A 9 5.54 -4.11 18.97
C VAL A 9 6.95 -4.11 18.39
N PHE A 10 7.21 -3.21 17.45
CA PHE A 10 8.52 -2.94 16.85
C PHE A 10 9.49 -2.30 17.84
N PHE A 11 10.69 -2.86 17.94
CA PHE A 11 11.83 -2.32 18.69
C PHE A 11 13.03 -2.16 17.78
N PHE A 12 13.67 -1.01 17.89
CA PHE A 12 14.92 -0.69 17.22
C PHE A 12 15.55 0.52 17.90
N ASN A 13 16.87 0.58 17.92
CA ASN A 13 17.62 1.77 18.28
C ASN A 13 18.81 1.90 17.32
N ALA A 14 18.78 2.91 16.46
CA ALA A 14 19.78 3.12 15.41
C ALA A 14 21.22 3.27 15.94
N LYS A 15 21.39 3.56 17.25
CA LYS A 15 22.71 3.70 17.88
C LYS A 15 23.29 2.38 18.39
N THR A 16 22.45 1.38 18.67
CA THR A 16 22.88 0.16 19.38
C THR A 16 22.51 -1.12 18.66
N ASP A 17 21.42 -1.13 17.91
CA ASP A 17 20.83 -2.33 17.34
C ASP A 17 21.28 -2.50 15.89
N TYR A 18 21.65 -3.72 15.54
CA TYR A 18 22.00 -4.07 14.17
C TYR A 18 20.75 -4.29 13.28
N LEU A 19 19.71 -4.91 13.85
CA LEU A 19 18.44 -5.18 13.17
C LEU A 19 17.27 -4.90 14.09
N PRO A 20 16.11 -4.48 13.53
CA PRO A 20 14.89 -4.36 14.30
C PRO A 20 14.39 -5.74 14.76
N TYR A 21 13.66 -5.75 15.86
CA TYR A 21 13.06 -6.94 16.43
C TYR A 21 11.69 -6.62 17.02
N TYR A 22 10.94 -7.64 17.44
CA TYR A 22 9.59 -7.45 17.98
C TYR A 22 9.47 -8.06 19.38
N LYS A 23 8.70 -7.40 20.25
CA LYS A 23 8.28 -7.95 21.55
C LYS A 23 6.76 -8.08 21.60
N ASN A 24 6.28 -9.10 22.29
CA ASN A 24 4.84 -9.33 22.48
C ASN A 24 4.39 -8.82 23.85
N PHE A 25 3.21 -8.24 23.89
CA PHE A 25 2.54 -7.74 25.08
C PHE A 25 1.09 -8.22 25.10
N THR A 26 0.55 -8.40 26.29
CA THR A 26 -0.88 -8.63 26.49
C THR A 26 -1.37 -7.65 27.54
N MET A 27 -2.46 -6.95 27.24
CA MET A 27 -3.09 -6.01 28.16
C MET A 27 -4.59 -5.93 27.93
N THR A 28 -5.31 -5.46 28.95
CA THR A 28 -6.73 -5.17 28.86
C THR A 28 -6.90 -3.66 28.94
N LEU A 29 -7.57 -3.09 27.93
CA LEU A 29 -7.87 -1.66 27.85
C LEU A 29 -9.38 -1.46 27.72
N ASN A 30 -9.86 -0.32 28.19
CA ASN A 30 -11.23 0.10 27.98
C ASN A 30 -11.41 0.62 26.55
N GLU A 31 -12.64 0.52 26.05
CA GLU A 31 -13.01 0.99 24.71
C GLU A 31 -12.70 2.48 24.48
N ASP A 32 -12.88 3.30 25.52
CA ASP A 32 -12.63 4.74 25.49
C ASP A 32 -11.16 5.12 25.75
N ASP A 33 -10.31 4.14 26.10
CA ASP A 33 -8.87 4.38 26.20
C ASP A 33 -8.33 4.76 24.81
N ARG A 34 -7.29 5.59 24.79
CA ARG A 34 -6.63 6.01 23.55
C ARG A 34 -5.43 5.12 23.25
N ILE A 35 -4.98 5.11 21.99
CA ILE A 35 -3.73 4.45 21.61
C ILE A 35 -2.55 4.95 22.46
N GLN A 36 -2.51 6.24 22.80
CA GLN A 36 -1.53 6.80 23.74
C GLN A 36 -1.47 6.05 25.08
N THR A 37 -2.61 5.64 25.62
CA THR A 37 -2.69 4.85 26.86
C THR A 37 -2.02 3.49 26.66
N MET A 38 -2.32 2.81 25.56
CA MET A 38 -1.68 1.54 25.18
C MET A 38 -0.15 1.66 25.09
N LEU A 39 0.35 2.71 24.43
CA LEU A 39 1.79 2.97 24.30
C LEU A 39 2.44 3.27 25.65
N GLY A 40 1.75 4.00 26.52
CA GLY A 40 2.17 4.27 27.90
C GLY A 40 2.30 2.99 28.73
N GLU A 41 1.36 2.06 28.61
CA GLU A 41 1.44 0.74 29.27
C GLU A 41 2.59 -0.10 28.74
N ILE A 42 2.84 -0.10 27.42
CA ILE A 42 4.02 -0.75 26.83
C ILE A 42 5.31 -0.16 27.42
N LYS A 43 5.42 1.17 27.52
CA LYS A 43 6.58 1.86 28.11
C LYS A 43 6.78 1.53 29.59
N LYS A 44 5.70 1.40 30.37
CA LYS A 44 5.78 0.97 31.78
C LYS A 44 6.33 -0.44 31.91
N GLN A 45 5.90 -1.35 31.04
CA GLN A 45 6.38 -2.74 31.01
C GLN A 45 7.79 -2.87 30.42
N ASN A 46 8.17 -1.97 29.52
CA ASN A 46 9.49 -1.95 28.90
C ASN A 46 10.06 -0.53 28.78
N LYS A 47 10.97 -0.18 29.69
CA LYS A 47 11.57 1.17 29.77
C LYS A 47 12.35 1.58 28.53
N ASP A 48 12.80 0.64 27.71
CA ASP A 48 13.57 0.94 26.49
C ASP A 48 12.68 1.27 25.29
N PHE A 49 11.37 0.99 25.38
CA PHE A 49 10.41 1.37 24.36
C PHE A 49 10.35 2.88 24.21
N ALA A 50 10.24 3.40 22.99
CA ALA A 50 10.13 4.83 22.75
C ALA A 50 9.06 5.12 21.69
N TYR A 51 8.33 6.22 21.89
CA TYR A 51 7.32 6.70 20.97
C TYR A 51 7.28 8.23 21.03
N PRO A 52 6.85 8.91 19.96
CA PRO A 52 6.89 10.37 19.91
C PRO A 52 5.84 10.98 20.85
N SER A 53 6.21 12.06 21.53
CA SER A 53 5.31 12.81 22.43
C SER A 53 4.41 13.79 21.68
N GLU A 54 4.84 14.24 20.51
CA GLU A 54 4.12 15.16 19.62
C GLU A 54 3.97 14.50 18.24
N LYS A 55 2.99 14.95 17.44
CA LYS A 55 2.69 14.38 16.12
C LYS A 55 2.61 12.83 16.15
N LEU A 56 1.96 12.30 17.18
CA LEU A 56 1.95 10.86 17.44
C LEU A 56 1.08 10.14 16.40
N ILE A 57 1.74 9.65 15.37
CA ILE A 57 1.20 8.71 14.39
C ILE A 57 2.04 7.44 14.40
N LEU A 58 1.40 6.31 14.12
CA LEU A 58 2.02 4.98 14.09
C LEU A 58 1.28 4.07 13.14
N LYS A 59 1.84 2.89 12.83
CA LYS A 59 1.14 1.85 12.09
C LYS A 59 0.53 0.81 13.02
N LEU A 60 -0.75 0.52 12.83
CA LEU A 60 -1.46 -0.64 13.39
C LEU A 60 -1.96 -1.53 12.26
N ASN A 61 -1.44 -2.77 12.16
CA ASN A 61 -1.81 -3.73 11.09
C ASN A 61 -1.83 -3.08 9.69
N ASP A 62 -0.72 -2.41 9.33
CA ASP A 62 -0.51 -1.64 8.08
C ASP A 62 -1.27 -0.31 7.94
N LEU A 63 -2.20 0.05 8.82
CA LEU A 63 -2.87 1.36 8.77
C LEU A 63 -2.17 2.41 9.63
N VAL A 64 -2.03 3.63 9.10
CA VAL A 64 -1.52 4.79 9.86
C VAL A 64 -2.63 5.34 10.74
N VAL A 65 -2.38 5.41 12.04
CA VAL A 65 -3.35 5.82 13.06
C VAL A 65 -2.80 6.96 13.91
N ASP A 66 -3.66 7.92 14.25
CA ASP A 66 -3.36 8.96 15.22
C ASP A 66 -3.41 8.40 16.66
N GLY A 67 -2.48 8.82 17.51
CA GLY A 67 -2.39 8.36 18.90
C GLY A 67 -3.61 8.68 19.77
N ASN A 68 -4.47 9.61 19.34
CA ASN A 68 -5.71 9.95 20.03
C ASN A 68 -6.90 9.05 19.65
N GLU A 69 -6.74 8.16 18.68
CA GLU A 69 -7.78 7.19 18.32
C GLU A 69 -8.10 6.27 19.50
N THR A 70 -9.37 5.86 19.60
CA THR A 70 -9.87 5.00 20.68
C THR A 70 -9.59 3.51 20.40
N ILE A 71 -9.36 2.75 21.47
CA ILE A 71 -9.18 1.30 21.38
C ILE A 71 -10.43 0.62 20.82
N GLY A 72 -11.63 1.13 21.14
CA GLY A 72 -12.88 0.60 20.59
C GLY A 72 -12.93 0.63 19.06
N ASN A 73 -12.59 1.79 18.47
CA ASN A 73 -12.56 1.95 17.02
C ASN A 73 -11.49 1.05 16.39
N VAL A 74 -10.29 1.00 16.99
CA VAL A 74 -9.19 0.13 16.55
C VAL A 74 -9.63 -1.33 16.55
N VAL A 75 -10.21 -1.82 17.65
CA VAL A 75 -10.64 -3.22 17.77
C VAL A 75 -11.76 -3.54 16.80
N LYS A 76 -12.71 -2.62 16.59
CA LYS A 76 -13.78 -2.78 15.61
C LYS A 76 -13.25 -2.97 14.19
N LYS A 77 -12.18 -2.25 13.82
CA LYS A 77 -11.62 -2.27 12.46
C LYS A 77 -10.52 -3.32 12.25
N LEU A 78 -9.68 -3.55 13.25
CA LEU A 78 -8.44 -4.35 13.14
C LEU A 78 -8.44 -5.60 14.03
N GLY A 79 -9.45 -5.76 14.89
CA GLY A 79 -9.52 -6.86 15.84
C GLY A 79 -8.61 -6.66 17.05
N THR A 80 -8.39 -7.74 17.80
CA THR A 80 -7.63 -7.71 19.07
C THR A 80 -6.17 -8.13 18.95
N SER A 81 -5.75 -8.60 17.78
CA SER A 81 -4.36 -8.91 17.46
C SER A 81 -3.77 -7.75 16.67
N LEU A 82 -2.87 -6.99 17.30
CA LEU A 82 -2.31 -5.76 16.76
C LEU A 82 -0.80 -5.87 16.58
N GLN A 83 -0.30 -5.51 15.41
CA GLN A 83 1.10 -5.21 15.17
C GLN A 83 1.30 -3.69 15.19
N VAL A 84 2.23 -3.23 16.02
CA VAL A 84 2.56 -1.82 16.23
C VAL A 84 3.92 -1.55 15.60
N ASP A 85 3.93 -0.72 14.56
CA ASP A 85 5.12 -0.32 13.81
C ASP A 85 5.29 1.21 13.79
N PRO A 86 6.52 1.73 13.63
CA PRO A 86 6.71 3.11 13.20
C PRO A 86 6.00 3.35 11.86
N VAL A 87 5.55 4.57 11.60
CA VAL A 87 4.90 4.91 10.31
C VAL A 87 5.80 4.64 9.11
N LEU A 88 7.13 4.74 9.25
CA LEU A 88 8.09 4.23 8.28
C LEU A 88 9.28 3.61 9.03
N SER A 89 9.42 2.29 8.95
CA SER A 89 10.45 1.55 9.71
C SER A 89 11.87 1.88 9.30
N TYR A 90 12.12 2.14 8.01
CA TYR A 90 13.44 2.56 7.52
C TYR A 90 13.87 3.94 8.01
N ARG A 91 12.95 4.74 8.55
CA ARG A 91 13.22 6.05 9.17
C ARG A 91 13.26 5.99 10.70
N SER A 92 13.04 4.82 11.31
CA SER A 92 13.04 4.69 12.77
C SER A 92 14.42 4.98 13.35
N ASN A 93 14.50 5.95 14.24
CA ASN A 93 15.69 6.22 15.05
C ASN A 93 15.65 5.43 16.35
N HIS A 94 14.48 5.36 16.99
CA HIS A 94 14.26 4.66 18.25
C HIS A 94 12.80 4.23 18.38
N CYS A 95 12.54 2.93 18.20
CA CYS A 95 11.21 2.32 18.25
C CYS A 95 10.23 3.03 17.30
N LEU A 96 9.23 3.73 17.83
CA LEU A 96 8.23 4.43 17.00
C LEU A 96 8.65 5.86 16.64
N ILE A 97 9.77 6.36 17.17
CA ILE A 97 10.31 7.69 16.83
C ILE A 97 11.06 7.58 15.50
N ILE A 98 10.63 8.36 14.51
CA ILE A 98 11.23 8.44 13.18
C ILE A 98 12.01 9.74 12.99
N ASN A 99 12.91 9.77 12.01
CA ASN A 99 13.34 11.02 11.39
C ASN A 99 12.22 11.49 10.45
N ASP A 100 11.57 12.63 10.77
CA ASP A 100 10.49 13.23 10.00
C ASP A 100 10.90 14.48 9.18
N GLU A 101 12.20 14.75 9.05
CA GLU A 101 12.74 15.93 8.34
C GLU A 101 12.32 15.98 6.87
N ASP A 102 12.06 14.83 6.25
CA ASP A 102 11.61 14.74 4.85
C ASP A 102 10.25 15.40 4.62
N PHE A 103 9.41 15.47 5.64
CA PHE A 103 8.12 16.14 5.54
C PHE A 103 8.30 17.62 5.23
N MET A 104 9.07 18.36 6.04
CA MET A 104 9.31 19.78 5.75
C MET A 104 10.27 20.01 4.59
N LYS A 105 11.15 19.04 4.27
CA LYS A 105 11.95 19.07 3.05
C LYS A 105 11.08 19.07 1.80
N SER A 106 9.99 18.32 1.78
CA SER A 106 9.08 18.28 0.63
C SER A 106 8.33 19.62 0.46
N TYR A 107 7.97 20.27 1.56
CA TYR A 107 7.38 21.63 1.53
C TYR A 107 8.28 22.67 0.86
N THR A 108 9.60 22.54 0.95
CA THR A 108 10.52 23.55 0.38
C THR A 108 10.41 23.68 -1.14
N LEU A 109 9.87 22.66 -1.82
CA LEU A 109 9.55 22.72 -3.26
C LEU A 109 8.55 23.83 -3.58
N LEU A 110 7.60 24.09 -2.68
CA LEU A 110 6.50 25.02 -2.88
C LEU A 110 6.57 26.26 -1.98
N ALA A 111 7.44 26.25 -0.97
CA ALA A 111 7.63 27.36 -0.05
C ALA A 111 7.84 28.74 -0.72
N PRO A 112 8.55 28.88 -1.86
CA PRO A 112 8.69 30.18 -2.54
C PRO A 112 7.37 30.77 -3.05
N TYR A 113 6.34 29.95 -3.21
CA TYR A 113 5.04 30.31 -3.79
C TYR A 113 3.90 30.26 -2.77
N ALA A 114 4.18 29.80 -1.55
CA ALA A 114 3.20 29.49 -0.53
C ALA A 114 2.95 30.66 0.43
N THR A 115 1.71 30.76 0.90
CA THR A 115 1.30 31.67 1.98
C THR A 115 1.40 30.99 3.36
N GLU A 116 1.20 31.74 4.44
CA GLU A 116 1.10 31.17 5.80
C GLU A 116 -0.07 30.17 5.92
N ASP A 117 -1.19 30.42 5.23
CA ASP A 117 -2.35 29.53 5.19
C ASP A 117 -2.06 28.21 4.46
N ASP A 118 -1.20 28.27 3.44
CA ASP A 118 -0.72 27.10 2.71
C ASP A 118 0.23 26.26 3.56
N GLU A 119 1.12 26.89 4.33
CA GLU A 119 1.98 26.18 5.30
C GLU A 119 1.15 25.49 6.40
N ALA A 120 0.13 26.20 6.93
CA ALA A 120 -0.76 25.65 7.94
C ALA A 120 -1.54 24.44 7.39
N TYR A 121 -2.02 24.52 6.16
CA TYR A 121 -2.64 23.40 5.47
C TYR A 121 -1.67 22.23 5.29
N TYR A 122 -0.47 22.49 4.78
CA TYR A 122 0.53 21.46 4.59
C TYR A 122 0.81 20.69 5.88
N LYS A 123 1.03 21.41 7.00
CA LYS A 123 1.27 20.80 8.32
C LYS A 123 0.11 19.91 8.78
N SER A 124 -1.13 20.20 8.38
CA SER A 124 -2.28 19.33 8.68
C SER A 124 -2.23 17.98 7.95
N LEU A 125 -1.49 17.90 6.84
CA LEU A 125 -1.32 16.68 6.03
C LEU A 125 -0.18 15.77 6.52
N TYR A 126 0.36 16.00 7.73
CA TYR A 126 1.46 15.21 8.28
C TYR A 126 1.18 13.70 8.27
N ALA A 127 0.00 13.29 8.71
CA ALA A 127 -0.39 11.87 8.69
C ALA A 127 -0.57 11.35 7.27
N THR A 128 -1.15 12.16 6.36
CA THR A 128 -1.34 11.83 4.94
C THR A 128 -0.01 11.56 4.24
N HIS A 129 1.03 12.35 4.53
CA HIS A 129 2.38 12.13 3.98
C HIS A 129 2.87 10.72 4.28
N TYR A 130 2.89 10.33 5.56
CA TYR A 130 3.42 9.03 5.97
C TYR A 130 2.49 7.84 5.69
N ALA A 131 1.24 8.10 5.31
CA ALA A 131 0.29 7.06 4.94
C ALA A 131 0.35 6.69 3.45
N SER A 132 1.10 7.42 2.63
CA SER A 132 1.31 7.10 1.22
C SER A 132 1.91 5.71 1.03
N GLU A 133 1.22 4.87 0.25
CA GLU A 133 1.72 3.54 -0.11
C GLU A 133 2.98 3.61 -0.99
N THR A 134 3.15 4.69 -1.75
CA THR A 134 4.30 4.89 -2.64
C THR A 134 5.62 4.88 -1.85
N PHE A 135 5.63 5.37 -0.61
CA PHE A 135 6.82 5.33 0.25
C PHE A 135 7.32 3.92 0.59
N ARG A 136 6.50 2.88 0.41
CA ARG A 136 6.96 1.49 0.55
C ARG A 136 7.84 1.01 -0.60
N PHE A 137 7.83 1.74 -1.72
CA PHE A 137 8.46 1.34 -2.98
C PHE A 137 9.47 2.37 -3.50
N SER A 138 9.27 3.65 -3.18
CA SER A 138 10.18 4.74 -3.54
C SER A 138 10.40 5.64 -2.31
N HIS A 139 11.60 5.57 -1.74
CA HIS A 139 11.94 6.36 -0.55
C HIS A 139 12.22 7.84 -0.86
N ASP A 140 12.55 8.14 -2.12
CA ASP A 140 12.87 9.49 -2.60
C ASP A 140 11.62 10.26 -3.06
N TYR A 141 10.48 9.58 -3.22
CA TYR A 141 9.20 10.17 -3.59
C TYR A 141 8.86 11.42 -2.76
N ILE A 142 8.39 12.49 -3.40
CA ILE A 142 8.12 13.78 -2.73
C ILE A 142 6.92 13.74 -1.77
N GLY A 143 6.10 12.68 -1.83
CA GLY A 143 4.98 12.47 -0.92
C GLY A 143 3.65 13.05 -1.40
N ASP A 144 2.55 12.41 -0.99
CA ASP A 144 1.21 12.84 -1.43
C ASP A 144 0.83 14.22 -0.85
N ALA A 145 1.32 14.57 0.33
CA ALA A 145 0.98 15.84 0.99
C ALA A 145 1.39 17.08 0.18
N VAL A 146 2.58 17.08 -0.44
CA VAL A 146 3.04 18.22 -1.24
C VAL A 146 2.27 18.32 -2.57
N LEU A 147 1.81 17.20 -3.11
CA LEU A 147 0.94 17.18 -4.29
C LEU A 147 -0.44 17.76 -3.99
N LEU A 148 -1.02 17.44 -2.84
CA LEU A 148 -2.28 18.04 -2.39
C LEU A 148 -2.15 19.54 -2.14
N LEU A 149 -1.01 19.97 -1.59
CA LEU A 149 -0.68 21.39 -1.46
C LEU A 149 -0.61 22.07 -2.84
N ALA A 150 0.14 21.50 -3.79
CA ALA A 150 0.25 22.03 -5.15
C ALA A 150 -1.13 22.22 -5.80
N HIS A 151 -1.98 21.18 -5.72
CA HIS A 151 -3.34 21.24 -6.25
C HIS A 151 -4.15 22.36 -5.59
N ARG A 152 -4.16 22.46 -4.25
CA ARG A 152 -4.89 23.51 -3.53
C ARG A 152 -4.42 24.91 -3.92
N MET A 153 -3.11 25.14 -4.00
CA MET A 153 -2.55 26.45 -4.37
C MET A 153 -3.01 26.86 -5.76
N ILE A 154 -3.03 25.92 -6.72
CA ILE A 154 -3.51 26.16 -8.09
C ILE A 154 -5.01 26.44 -8.12
N GLU A 155 -5.82 25.64 -7.43
CA GLU A 155 -7.28 25.83 -7.35
C GLU A 155 -7.66 27.16 -6.70
N ASN A 156 -6.86 27.62 -5.73
CA ASN A 156 -7.04 28.93 -5.08
C ASN A 156 -6.57 30.10 -5.96
N GLY A 157 -6.15 29.85 -7.21
CA GLY A 157 -5.80 30.88 -8.17
C GLY A 157 -4.38 31.44 -8.00
N SER A 158 -3.42 30.64 -7.51
CA SER A 158 -2.02 31.06 -7.44
C SER A 158 -1.49 31.55 -8.79
N GLU A 159 -0.85 32.71 -8.78
CA GLU A 159 -0.18 33.28 -9.96
C GLU A 159 1.04 32.45 -10.41
N TYR A 160 1.57 31.60 -9.54
CA TYR A 160 2.74 30.75 -9.76
C TYR A 160 2.39 29.35 -10.28
N LYS A 161 1.22 29.16 -10.90
CA LYS A 161 0.74 27.85 -11.35
C LYS A 161 1.79 27.04 -12.11
N GLU A 162 2.44 27.63 -13.11
CA GLU A 162 3.41 26.91 -13.94
C GLU A 162 4.68 26.52 -13.16
N ASP A 163 5.15 27.39 -12.26
CA ASP A 163 6.29 27.11 -11.40
C ASP A 163 5.98 26.00 -10.38
N ILE A 164 4.77 26.01 -9.80
CA ILE A 164 4.28 24.96 -8.89
C ILE A 164 4.23 23.62 -9.61
N LEU A 165 3.64 23.57 -10.81
CA LEU A 165 3.59 22.34 -11.61
C LEU A 165 5.00 21.85 -11.92
N GLN A 166 5.90 22.73 -12.34
CA GLN A 166 7.30 22.38 -12.64
C GLN A 166 8.03 21.82 -11.40
N ALA A 167 7.80 22.40 -10.22
CA ALA A 167 8.44 21.98 -8.97
C ALA A 167 8.05 20.57 -8.53
N VAL A 168 6.85 20.10 -8.86
CA VAL A 168 6.36 18.75 -8.50
C VAL A 168 6.43 17.74 -9.66
N SER A 169 6.94 18.14 -10.82
CA SER A 169 6.94 17.32 -12.05
C SER A 169 8.21 16.51 -12.29
N ASP A 170 9.09 16.34 -11.29
CA ASP A 170 10.27 15.50 -11.47
C ASP A 170 9.85 14.09 -11.96
N PRO A 171 10.45 13.58 -13.05
CA PRO A 171 10.02 12.34 -13.66
C PRO A 171 10.34 11.10 -12.81
N TYR A 172 11.23 11.19 -11.82
CA TYR A 172 11.71 10.09 -10.98
C TYR A 172 11.06 10.03 -9.61
N ASP A 173 10.92 11.17 -8.94
CA ASP A 173 10.40 11.23 -7.56
C ASP A 173 9.22 12.18 -7.37
N GLY A 174 8.82 12.92 -8.41
CA GLY A 174 7.67 13.81 -8.42
C GLY A 174 6.33 13.13 -8.65
N LEU A 175 5.37 13.90 -9.19
CA LEU A 175 4.00 13.45 -9.47
C LEU A 175 3.93 12.20 -10.34
N ALA A 176 4.89 11.99 -11.24
CA ALA A 176 4.95 10.81 -12.10
C ALA A 176 5.05 9.49 -11.31
N ALA A 177 5.61 9.53 -10.09
CA ALA A 177 5.72 8.39 -9.18
C ALA A 177 4.48 8.15 -8.31
N CYS A 178 3.49 9.05 -8.36
CA CYS A 178 2.28 8.92 -7.57
C CYS A 178 1.30 7.92 -8.17
N GLU A 179 1.07 6.82 -7.46
CA GLU A 179 -0.18 6.05 -7.55
C GLU A 179 -0.88 6.21 -6.21
N TYR A 180 -1.85 7.14 -6.17
CA TYR A 180 -2.47 7.58 -4.92
C TYR A 180 -3.14 6.42 -4.18
N GLU A 181 -2.63 6.14 -2.99
CA GLU A 181 -3.08 5.07 -2.12
C GLU A 181 -2.78 5.47 -0.68
N ASN A 182 -3.84 5.78 0.06
CA ASN A 182 -3.70 6.27 1.43
C ASN A 182 -4.04 5.18 2.45
N ASN A 183 -3.09 4.90 3.36
CA ASN A 183 -3.24 3.91 4.43
C ASN A 183 -3.77 4.51 5.75
N LEU A 184 -4.32 5.73 5.74
CA LEU A 184 -4.92 6.31 6.94
C LEU A 184 -6.04 5.43 7.50
N PHE A 185 -6.09 5.36 8.84
CA PHE A 185 -7.16 4.69 9.56
C PHE A 185 -8.53 5.30 9.25
N HIS A 186 -8.59 6.62 9.16
CA HIS A 186 -9.71 7.36 8.58
C HIS A 186 -9.23 7.99 7.28
N ALA A 187 -9.37 7.24 6.19
CA ALA A 187 -8.94 7.71 4.89
C ALA A 187 -9.91 8.75 4.33
N GLU A 188 -9.37 9.89 3.94
CA GLU A 188 -10.00 10.80 3.00
C GLU A 188 -9.54 10.44 1.58
N ASP A 189 -10.47 10.46 0.64
CA ASP A 189 -10.17 10.20 -0.76
C ASP A 189 -9.77 11.49 -1.46
N HIS A 190 -8.52 11.57 -1.91
CA HIS A 190 -8.00 12.67 -2.71
C HIS A 190 -7.68 12.29 -4.16
N THR A 191 -8.20 11.15 -4.65
CA THR A 191 -7.95 10.67 -6.01
C THR A 191 -8.26 11.75 -7.05
N ALA A 192 -9.40 12.43 -6.93
CA ALA A 192 -9.79 13.48 -7.87
C ALA A 192 -8.81 14.67 -7.91
N ALA A 193 -8.25 15.07 -6.76
CA ALA A 193 -7.27 16.16 -6.70
C ALA A 193 -5.95 15.76 -7.38
N ILE A 194 -5.50 14.52 -7.16
CA ILE A 194 -4.29 13.99 -7.78
C ILE A 194 -4.48 13.78 -9.29
N GLU A 195 -5.65 13.32 -9.73
CA GLU A 195 -5.99 13.18 -11.15
C GLU A 195 -6.06 14.54 -11.85
N ALA A 196 -6.69 15.53 -11.21
CA ALA A 196 -6.74 16.90 -11.71
C ALA A 196 -5.32 17.47 -11.87
N LEU A 197 -4.46 17.33 -10.85
CA LEU A 197 -3.07 17.75 -10.94
C LEU A 197 -2.30 17.03 -12.06
N ASN A 198 -2.45 15.71 -12.19
CA ASN A 198 -1.85 14.93 -13.27
C ASN A 198 -2.30 15.41 -14.65
N SER A 199 -3.57 15.81 -14.81
CA SER A 199 -4.09 16.30 -16.09
C SER A 199 -3.49 17.64 -16.53
N MET A 200 -2.92 18.40 -15.58
CA MET A 200 -2.26 19.69 -15.85
C MET A 200 -0.82 19.52 -16.36
N ILE A 201 -0.22 18.33 -16.21
CA ILE A 201 1.18 18.08 -16.58
C ILE A 201 1.27 17.21 -17.84
N SER A 202 2.06 17.68 -18.81
CA SER A 202 2.44 16.86 -19.96
C SER A 202 3.57 15.92 -19.57
N HIS A 203 3.28 14.64 -19.36
CA HIS A 203 4.33 13.65 -19.14
C HIS A 203 5.05 13.34 -20.47
N PRO A 204 6.38 13.51 -20.56
CA PRO A 204 7.13 13.05 -21.72
C PRO A 204 7.02 11.52 -21.80
N ASN A 205 6.54 11.00 -22.94
CA ASN A 205 6.45 9.56 -23.19
C ASN A 205 7.85 8.94 -23.17
N THR A 206 8.16 8.14 -22.15
CA THR A 206 9.43 7.42 -22.02
C THR A 206 9.34 5.99 -22.55
N SER A 207 8.47 5.72 -23.55
CA SER A 207 8.37 4.38 -24.13
C SER A 207 9.68 4.03 -24.86
N SER A 208 10.42 3.08 -24.30
CA SER A 208 11.72 2.66 -24.81
C SER A 208 11.55 1.60 -25.90
N PHE A 209 12.46 1.56 -26.87
CA PHE A 209 12.53 0.50 -27.88
C PHE A 209 12.63 -0.90 -27.26
N LEU A 210 13.07 -1.00 -26.00
CA LEU A 210 13.14 -2.23 -25.20
C LEU A 210 11.76 -2.83 -24.88
N ASP A 211 10.70 -2.03 -24.80
CA ASP A 211 9.36 -2.48 -24.41
C ASP A 211 8.74 -3.42 -25.45
N LYS A 212 9.09 -3.21 -26.73
CA LYS A 212 8.67 -4.06 -27.85
C LYS A 212 9.33 -5.44 -27.84
N MET A 213 10.51 -5.60 -27.23
CA MET A 213 11.17 -6.90 -27.10
C MET A 213 10.70 -7.69 -25.88
N ALA A 214 10.38 -7.00 -24.77
CA ALA A 214 9.92 -7.63 -23.54
C ALA A 214 8.59 -8.39 -23.68
N THR A 215 7.68 -7.90 -24.53
CA THR A 215 6.35 -8.49 -24.77
C THR A 215 6.37 -9.88 -25.43
N LYS A 216 7.41 -10.23 -26.20
CA LYS A 216 7.56 -11.60 -26.74
C LYS A 216 8.07 -12.59 -25.71
N LEU A 217 8.85 -12.12 -24.73
CA LEU A 217 9.40 -12.94 -23.65
C LEU A 217 8.35 -13.23 -22.57
N SER A 218 7.43 -12.30 -22.29
CA SER A 218 6.41 -12.46 -21.24
C SER A 218 5.47 -13.65 -21.46
N LYS A 219 5.07 -13.95 -22.70
CA LYS A 219 4.21 -15.12 -22.99
C LYS A 219 4.85 -16.46 -22.64
N LYS A 220 6.19 -16.57 -22.67
CA LYS A 220 6.90 -17.81 -22.30
C LYS A 220 7.04 -17.99 -20.78
N ALA A 221 6.94 -16.89 -20.03
CA ALA A 221 7.16 -16.89 -18.58
C ALA A 221 5.89 -17.18 -17.77
N LEU A 222 4.71 -17.11 -18.39
CA LEU A 222 3.43 -17.33 -17.71
C LEU A 222 3.22 -18.82 -17.37
N CYS A 223 2.78 -19.08 -16.14
CA CYS A 223 2.29 -20.38 -15.71
C CYS A 223 0.81 -20.57 -16.07
N TYR A 224 0.45 -21.80 -16.40
CA TYR A 224 -0.92 -22.19 -16.72
C TYR A 224 -1.52 -23.00 -15.58
N PHE A 225 -2.78 -22.72 -15.27
CA PHE A 225 -3.56 -23.57 -14.38
C PHE A 225 -4.11 -24.75 -15.19
N ASN A 226 -3.80 -25.98 -14.77
CA ASN A 226 -4.09 -27.19 -15.54
C ASN A 226 -5.04 -28.17 -14.83
N LYS A 227 -5.55 -27.81 -13.63
CA LYS A 227 -6.53 -28.62 -12.92
C LYS A 227 -7.93 -28.34 -13.48
N LYS A 228 -8.73 -29.39 -13.63
CA LYS A 228 -10.13 -29.31 -14.08
C LYS A 228 -11.12 -29.02 -12.93
N SER A 229 -10.66 -29.15 -11.70
CA SER A 229 -11.43 -28.92 -10.48
C SER A 229 -10.66 -27.95 -9.57
N LEU A 230 -11.41 -27.15 -8.82
CA LEU A 230 -10.90 -26.22 -7.81
C LEU A 230 -10.78 -26.86 -6.42
N GLU A 231 -11.27 -28.09 -6.24
CA GLU A 231 -11.29 -28.75 -4.94
C GLU A 231 -9.87 -28.83 -4.32
N GLY A 232 -9.76 -28.36 -3.07
CA GLY A 232 -8.53 -28.35 -2.30
C GLY A 232 -7.47 -27.35 -2.76
N VAL A 233 -7.68 -26.64 -3.87
CA VAL A 233 -6.72 -25.65 -4.42
C VAL A 233 -6.64 -24.45 -3.48
N HIS A 234 -5.42 -23.98 -3.24
CA HIS A 234 -5.18 -22.76 -2.49
C HIS A 234 -5.30 -21.55 -3.42
N ILE A 235 -6.38 -20.78 -3.30
CA ILE A 235 -6.72 -19.68 -4.21
C ILE A 235 -6.63 -18.36 -3.47
N ALA A 236 -5.88 -17.42 -4.03
CA ALA A 236 -5.88 -16.02 -3.63
C ALA A 236 -6.69 -15.18 -4.64
N CYS A 237 -7.21 -14.03 -4.20
CA CYS A 237 -7.90 -13.08 -5.06
C CYS A 237 -7.22 -11.71 -4.97
N TYR A 238 -6.79 -11.17 -6.11
CA TYR A 238 -6.40 -9.77 -6.25
C TYR A 238 -7.59 -8.97 -6.78
N ALA A 239 -8.15 -8.11 -5.93
CA ALA A 239 -9.33 -7.32 -6.22
C ALA A 239 -8.99 -5.87 -6.65
N GLY A 240 -7.80 -5.36 -6.36
CA GLY A 240 -7.53 -3.93 -6.52
C GLY A 240 -8.62 -3.10 -5.83
N TYR A 241 -9.29 -2.22 -6.56
CA TYR A 241 -10.37 -1.37 -6.04
C TYR A 241 -11.80 -1.88 -6.30
N THR A 242 -11.95 -3.09 -6.84
CA THR A 242 -13.26 -3.58 -7.35
C THR A 242 -14.28 -3.94 -6.25
N GLY A 243 -13.87 -3.99 -4.98
CA GLY A 243 -14.77 -4.28 -3.85
C GLY A 243 -15.36 -5.70 -3.82
N ILE A 244 -15.03 -6.57 -4.79
CA ILE A 244 -15.63 -7.92 -4.92
C ILE A 244 -14.96 -8.98 -4.04
N LEU A 245 -13.91 -8.63 -3.29
CA LEU A 245 -13.05 -9.57 -2.57
C LEU A 245 -13.83 -10.55 -1.68
N GLY A 246 -14.83 -10.05 -0.95
CA GLY A 246 -15.69 -10.90 -0.09
C GLY A 246 -16.45 -11.96 -0.89
N HIS A 247 -17.04 -11.55 -2.01
CA HIS A 247 -17.82 -12.44 -2.87
C HIS A 247 -16.96 -13.51 -3.55
N VAL A 248 -15.74 -13.16 -3.99
CA VAL A 248 -14.81 -14.16 -4.55
C VAL A 248 -14.42 -15.19 -3.49
N HIS A 249 -14.18 -14.75 -2.26
CA HIS A 249 -13.83 -15.66 -1.16
C HIS A 249 -14.96 -16.62 -0.78
N GLU A 250 -16.20 -16.15 -0.79
CA GLU A 250 -17.38 -17.02 -0.61
C GLU A 250 -17.42 -18.10 -1.70
N LYS A 251 -17.28 -17.72 -2.97
CA LYS A 251 -17.29 -18.67 -4.10
C LYS A 251 -16.13 -19.67 -4.04
N ILE A 252 -14.94 -19.27 -3.60
CA ILE A 252 -13.80 -20.19 -3.39
C ILE A 252 -14.20 -21.28 -2.37
N ILE A 253 -14.81 -20.89 -1.25
CA ILE A 253 -15.23 -21.82 -0.20
C ILE A 253 -16.34 -22.75 -0.69
N GLU A 254 -17.34 -22.22 -1.41
CA GLU A 254 -18.43 -23.00 -2.01
C GLU A 254 -17.93 -24.10 -2.96
N ASN A 255 -16.79 -23.88 -3.62
CA ASN A 255 -16.15 -24.84 -4.52
C ASN A 255 -15.11 -25.72 -3.84
N HIS A 256 -15.15 -25.85 -2.51
CA HIS A 256 -14.25 -26.67 -1.71
C HIS A 256 -12.76 -26.32 -1.87
N ALA A 257 -12.46 -25.10 -2.32
CA ALA A 257 -11.11 -24.55 -2.38
C ALA A 257 -10.76 -23.81 -1.08
N LYS A 258 -9.48 -23.48 -0.88
CA LYS A 258 -9.01 -22.76 0.30
C LYS A 258 -8.66 -21.32 -0.03
N VAL A 259 -9.25 -20.38 0.70
CA VAL A 259 -8.92 -18.95 0.58
C VAL A 259 -7.55 -18.68 1.19
N ILE A 260 -6.65 -18.11 0.38
CA ILE A 260 -5.36 -17.58 0.83
C ILE A 260 -5.47 -16.06 0.88
N ARG A 261 -5.18 -15.49 2.05
CA ARG A 261 -5.15 -14.05 2.28
C ARG A 261 -3.74 -13.50 2.16
N PHE A 262 -3.57 -12.36 1.52
CA PHE A 262 -2.29 -11.63 1.49
C PHE A 262 -2.49 -10.11 1.60
N SER A 263 -1.41 -9.37 1.93
CA SER A 263 -1.51 -7.96 2.33
C SER A 263 -1.90 -6.99 1.22
N ARG A 264 -1.72 -7.36 -0.06
CA ARG A 264 -1.93 -6.49 -1.22
C ARG A 264 -3.18 -6.82 -2.05
N GLU A 265 -4.12 -7.60 -1.52
CA GLU A 265 -5.35 -8.00 -2.22
C GLU A 265 -6.18 -6.82 -2.74
N GLY A 266 -6.20 -5.72 -1.99
CA GLY A 266 -6.98 -4.51 -2.31
C GLY A 266 -6.13 -3.27 -2.55
N LYS A 267 -4.91 -3.44 -3.08
CA LYS A 267 -3.95 -2.35 -3.31
C LYS A 267 -3.66 -2.16 -4.79
N GLY A 268 -3.27 -0.97 -5.20
CA GLY A 268 -2.82 -0.65 -6.55
C GLY A 268 -1.63 -1.51 -6.97
N CYS A 269 -1.66 -2.05 -8.20
CA CYS A 269 -0.59 -2.88 -8.73
C CYS A 269 0.46 -2.10 -9.53
N GLY A 270 0.39 -0.77 -9.58
CA GLY A 270 1.26 0.07 -10.39
C GLY A 270 0.77 0.26 -11.83
N ARG A 271 -0.48 -0.11 -12.17
CA ARG A 271 -0.99 0.01 -13.54
C ARG A 271 -1.00 1.46 -14.02
N SER A 272 -1.35 2.42 -13.14
CA SER A 272 -1.38 3.85 -13.48
C SER A 272 0.02 4.45 -13.75
N LEU A 273 1.07 3.73 -13.32
CA LEU A 273 2.46 4.15 -13.46
C LEU A 273 3.10 3.66 -14.77
N ILE A 274 2.47 2.75 -15.51
CA ILE A 274 3.02 2.25 -16.77
C ILE A 274 3.15 3.40 -17.79
N GLY A 275 4.33 3.54 -18.40
CA GLY A 275 4.68 4.63 -19.32
C GLY A 275 5.17 5.91 -18.64
N LYS A 276 4.99 6.04 -17.32
CA LYS A 276 5.54 7.14 -16.50
C LYS A 276 6.74 6.67 -15.68
N GLN A 277 6.58 5.52 -15.02
CA GLN A 277 7.40 5.01 -13.93
C GLN A 277 7.44 3.47 -13.95
N ASP A 278 7.81 2.90 -15.09
CA ASP A 278 7.80 1.45 -15.36
C ASP A 278 8.49 0.60 -14.28
N ASN A 279 9.66 1.02 -13.80
CA ASN A 279 10.40 0.26 -12.78
C ASN A 279 9.66 0.19 -11.44
N LEU A 280 8.96 1.27 -11.08
CA LEU A 280 8.11 1.33 -9.90
C LEU A 280 6.83 0.51 -10.11
N ALA A 281 6.20 0.64 -11.27
CA ALA A 281 5.06 -0.17 -11.68
C ALA A 281 5.35 -1.67 -11.57
N TYR A 282 6.46 -2.13 -12.16
CA TYR A 282 6.88 -3.53 -12.12
C TYR A 282 7.23 -3.99 -10.72
N LEU A 283 7.77 -3.12 -9.86
CA LEU A 283 8.04 -3.44 -8.47
C LEU A 283 6.74 -3.65 -7.69
N LYS A 284 5.76 -2.74 -7.81
CA LYS A 284 4.44 -2.89 -7.16
C LYS A 284 3.72 -4.15 -7.63
N ALA A 285 3.73 -4.42 -8.93
CA ALA A 285 3.17 -5.62 -9.51
C ALA A 285 3.85 -6.89 -8.98
N ALA A 286 5.18 -6.92 -8.97
CA ALA A 286 5.95 -8.06 -8.50
C ALA A 286 5.70 -8.35 -7.01
N THR A 287 5.70 -7.31 -6.16
CA THR A 287 5.39 -7.45 -4.72
C THR A 287 3.98 -7.98 -4.49
N THR A 288 3.00 -7.60 -5.32
CA THR A 288 1.63 -8.11 -5.26
C THR A 288 1.58 -9.60 -5.59
N LEU A 289 2.18 -10.01 -6.72
CA LEU A 289 2.18 -11.40 -7.15
C LEU A 289 2.99 -12.31 -6.22
N LEU A 290 4.15 -11.84 -5.74
CA LEU A 290 4.95 -12.55 -4.74
C LEU A 290 4.22 -12.66 -3.41
N GLY A 291 3.48 -11.63 -2.99
CA GLY A 291 2.70 -11.67 -1.75
C GLY A 291 1.69 -12.81 -1.76
N ALA A 292 0.99 -13.01 -2.87
CA ALA A 292 0.07 -14.14 -3.03
C ALA A 292 0.83 -15.49 -3.04
N LEU A 293 1.92 -15.58 -3.80
CA LEU A 293 2.72 -16.81 -3.90
C LEU A 293 3.32 -17.21 -2.54
N ASP A 294 3.92 -16.27 -1.82
CA ASP A 294 4.58 -16.49 -0.52
C ASP A 294 3.56 -16.78 0.60
N ALA A 295 2.31 -16.32 0.43
CA ALA A 295 1.19 -16.73 1.28
C ALA A 295 0.70 -18.16 0.99
N GLY A 296 1.23 -18.82 -0.05
CA GLY A 296 0.93 -20.20 -0.40
C GLY A 296 -0.19 -20.38 -1.41
N ALA A 297 -0.50 -19.36 -2.22
CA ALA A 297 -1.45 -19.48 -3.32
C ALA A 297 -0.91 -20.36 -4.45
N GLU A 298 -1.73 -21.29 -4.92
CA GLU A 298 -1.50 -22.10 -6.13
C GLU A 298 -2.13 -21.45 -7.37
N LEU A 299 -3.07 -20.52 -7.19
CA LEU A 299 -3.80 -19.81 -8.24
C LEU A 299 -4.16 -18.41 -7.75
N LEU A 300 -3.96 -17.41 -8.61
CA LEU A 300 -4.44 -16.04 -8.36
C LEU A 300 -5.58 -15.69 -9.31
N VAL A 301 -6.74 -15.40 -8.72
CA VAL A 301 -7.88 -14.78 -9.42
C VAL A 301 -7.65 -13.28 -9.45
N VAL A 302 -7.67 -12.69 -10.64
CA VAL A 302 -7.52 -11.25 -10.83
C VAL A 302 -8.88 -10.68 -11.23
N ALA A 303 -9.42 -9.83 -10.37
CA ALA A 303 -10.76 -9.24 -10.52
C ALA A 303 -10.89 -8.34 -11.75
N ASP A 304 -9.93 -7.41 -11.88
CA ASP A 304 -9.93 -6.41 -12.94
C ASP A 304 -9.15 -6.92 -14.17
N ILE A 305 -9.79 -6.82 -15.34
CA ILE A 305 -9.23 -7.35 -16.58
C ILE A 305 -8.03 -6.54 -17.08
N ASP A 306 -7.98 -5.24 -16.79
CA ASP A 306 -6.86 -4.38 -17.18
C ASP A 306 -5.64 -4.61 -16.28
N ASP A 307 -5.85 -4.88 -14.99
CA ASP A 307 -4.79 -5.32 -14.09
C ASP A 307 -4.24 -6.69 -14.52
N LEU A 308 -5.11 -7.64 -14.90
CA LEU A 308 -4.68 -8.93 -15.45
C LEU A 308 -3.87 -8.75 -16.74
N ALA A 309 -4.33 -7.84 -17.62
CA ALA A 309 -3.63 -7.51 -18.85
C ALA A 309 -2.25 -6.90 -18.56
N MET A 310 -2.14 -6.01 -17.57
CA MET A 310 -0.86 -5.43 -17.13
C MET A 310 0.10 -6.54 -16.65
N PHE A 311 -0.36 -7.41 -15.75
CA PHE A 311 0.46 -8.53 -15.27
C PHE A 311 0.92 -9.44 -16.41
N LYS A 312 0.02 -9.86 -17.30
CA LYS A 312 0.35 -10.78 -18.40
C LYS A 312 1.29 -10.15 -19.43
N LYS A 313 1.01 -8.89 -19.83
CA LYS A 313 1.80 -8.19 -20.85
C LYS A 313 3.23 -7.96 -20.37
N HIS A 314 3.40 -7.57 -19.11
CA HIS A 314 4.69 -7.17 -18.54
C HIS A 314 5.37 -8.24 -17.66
N PHE A 315 4.85 -9.47 -17.63
CA PHE A 315 5.27 -10.53 -16.70
C PHE A 315 6.79 -10.78 -16.63
N ALA A 316 7.47 -10.83 -17.79
CA ALA A 316 8.92 -11.01 -17.83
C ALA A 316 9.69 -9.83 -17.21
N SER A 317 9.23 -8.59 -17.43
CA SER A 317 9.82 -7.40 -16.82
C SER A 317 9.56 -7.37 -15.30
N ILE A 318 8.38 -7.79 -14.87
CA ILE A 318 8.00 -7.94 -13.46
C ILE A 318 8.95 -8.93 -12.75
N GLN A 319 9.15 -10.13 -13.30
CA GLN A 319 10.10 -11.11 -12.74
C GLN A 319 11.55 -10.60 -12.75
N LYS A 320 11.97 -9.95 -13.85
CA LYS A 320 13.31 -9.37 -13.96
C LYS A 320 13.56 -8.30 -12.88
N ARG A 321 12.54 -7.48 -12.58
CA ARG A 321 12.66 -6.38 -11.60
C ARG A 321 13.02 -6.86 -10.19
N ILE A 322 12.53 -8.04 -9.80
CA ILE A 322 12.77 -8.67 -8.49
C ILE A 322 13.87 -9.74 -8.53
N GLY A 323 14.31 -10.17 -9.72
CA GLY A 323 15.32 -11.23 -9.87
C GLY A 323 14.84 -12.61 -9.39
N ARG A 324 13.53 -12.86 -9.39
CA ARG A 324 12.93 -14.11 -8.89
C ARG A 324 11.78 -14.56 -9.81
N GLU A 325 11.71 -15.86 -10.04
CA GLU A 325 10.59 -16.48 -10.75
C GLU A 325 9.32 -16.46 -9.90
N ILE A 326 8.18 -16.29 -10.57
CA ILE A 326 6.86 -16.26 -9.97
C ILE A 326 6.02 -17.36 -10.61
N PRO A 327 6.12 -18.62 -10.16
CA PRO A 327 5.38 -19.75 -10.72
C PRO A 327 3.90 -19.75 -10.29
N LEU A 328 3.19 -18.65 -10.51
CA LEU A 328 1.81 -18.44 -10.08
C LEU A 328 0.89 -18.29 -11.31
N PRO A 329 0.00 -19.27 -11.58
CA PRO A 329 -1.04 -19.12 -12.58
C PRO A 329 -1.98 -17.95 -12.29
N LEU A 330 -2.30 -17.17 -13.32
CA LEU A 330 -3.18 -15.99 -13.24
C LEU A 330 -4.40 -16.18 -14.15
N ILE A 331 -5.61 -16.10 -13.58
CA ILE A 331 -6.88 -16.16 -14.33
C ILE A 331 -7.74 -14.93 -14.07
N SER A 332 -8.64 -14.61 -15.00
CA SER A 332 -9.63 -13.56 -14.77
C SER A 332 -10.71 -14.07 -13.83
N TYR A 333 -11.45 -13.14 -13.23
CA TYR A 333 -12.65 -13.46 -12.47
C TYR A 333 -13.68 -14.23 -13.30
N GLU A 334 -13.89 -13.86 -14.56
CA GLU A 334 -14.79 -14.59 -15.48
C GLU A 334 -14.36 -16.05 -15.67
N THR A 335 -13.06 -16.30 -15.94
CA THR A 335 -12.54 -17.67 -16.08
C THR A 335 -12.69 -18.47 -14.77
N PHE A 336 -12.55 -17.80 -13.62
CA PHE A 336 -12.78 -18.42 -12.33
C PHE A 336 -14.25 -18.84 -12.16
N LEU A 337 -15.21 -17.99 -12.55
CA LEU A 337 -16.63 -18.32 -12.52
C LEU A 337 -16.96 -19.51 -13.42
N ASP A 338 -16.42 -19.57 -14.65
CA ASP A 338 -16.61 -20.70 -15.55
C ASP A 338 -16.12 -22.03 -14.93
N LEU A 339 -14.99 -21.99 -14.21
CA LEU A 339 -14.44 -23.16 -13.50
C LEU A 339 -15.32 -23.59 -12.31
N CYS A 340 -15.93 -22.62 -11.61
CA CYS A 340 -16.90 -22.91 -10.56
C CYS A 340 -18.14 -23.62 -11.13
N GLU A 341 -18.66 -23.15 -12.27
CA GLU A 341 -19.84 -23.76 -12.92
C GLU A 341 -19.57 -25.19 -13.40
N GLN A 342 -18.42 -25.43 -14.03
CA GLN A 342 -18.00 -26.77 -14.49
C GLN A 342 -17.80 -27.77 -13.33
N SER A 343 -17.34 -27.28 -12.17
CA SER A 343 -17.16 -28.12 -10.97
C SER A 343 -18.51 -28.65 -10.44
N ILE A 344 -19.60 -27.89 -10.62
CA ILE A 344 -20.96 -28.29 -10.19
C ILE A 344 -21.55 -29.36 -11.11
N GLU A 345 -21.37 -29.24 -12.44
CA GLU A 345 -21.83 -30.23 -13.41
C GLU A 345 -21.15 -31.60 -13.22
N THR A 346 -19.88 -31.61 -12.80
CA THR A 346 -19.12 -32.85 -12.61
C THR A 346 -19.49 -33.57 -11.30
N ALA A 347 -20.03 -32.86 -10.30
CA ALA A 347 -20.45 -33.43 -9.02
C ALA A 347 -21.89 -33.97 -9.01
N THR A 348 -22.66 -33.71 -10.07
CA THR A 348 -24.07 -34.11 -10.22
C THR A 348 -24.28 -35.32 -11.14
N VAL A 349 -23.18 -35.93 -11.62
CA VAL A 349 -23.13 -37.20 -12.37
C VAL A 349 -22.43 -38.25 -11.51
#